data_AF-A0A183EL62-F1
#
_entry.id   AF-A0A183EL62-F1
#
_cell.length_a   1.000
_cell.length_b   1.000
_cell.length_c   1.000
_cell.angle_alpha   90.00
_cell.angle_beta   90.00
_cell.angle_gamma   90.00
#
_symmetry.space_group_name_H-M   'P 1'
#
loop_
_entity.id
_entity.type
_entity.pdbx_description
1 polymer ?
#
loop_
_entity_poly.entity_id
_entity_poly.type
_entity_poly.pdbx_seq_one_letter_code
_entity_poly.pdbx_strand_id
1 'polypeptide(L)'
;RNHYPSFPYTNDEPVSGNYYPVTSRIFIRDSQTQLTLLTDRSQGGTSLNDGELELMLHRRSFYDDNFGVSEPLDEPGEKGQGLVVRGRHWLVVDVPEKSAKMHRPLAYEIYNSPLVTLSERSMVPSDYCRAFITEVTMRSL
;
A
#
# COMPACT_ATOMS: atom_id res chain seq x y z
N ARG A 1 15.44 11.00 9.40
CA ARG A 1 14.76 12.30 9.17
C ARG A 1 15.81 13.39 9.09
N ASN A 2 15.57 14.45 8.30
CA ASN A 2 16.43 15.64 8.14
C ASN A 2 17.90 15.31 7.81
N HIS A 3 18.12 14.35 6.92
CA HIS A 3 19.46 13.85 6.64
C HIS A 3 19.58 13.44 5.18
N TYR A 4 20.70 13.81 4.55
CA TYR A 4 21.10 13.32 3.25
C TYR A 4 22.45 12.60 3.36
N PRO A 5 22.61 11.38 2.81
CA PRO A 5 23.84 10.60 3.02
C PRO A 5 25.11 11.18 2.38
N SER A 6 25.00 11.90 1.27
CA SER A 6 26.16 12.30 0.45
C SER A 6 26.55 13.78 0.50
N PHE A 7 25.75 14.64 1.14
CA PHE A 7 26.04 16.07 1.23
C PHE A 7 25.41 16.72 2.48
N PRO A 8 25.93 17.86 2.95
CA PRO A 8 25.33 18.62 4.06
C PRO A 8 23.90 19.04 3.72
N TYR A 9 22.94 18.55 4.49
CA TYR A 9 21.52 18.81 4.26
C TYR A 9 21.05 20.04 5.04
N THR A 10 20.45 20.99 4.34
CA THR A 10 19.72 22.12 4.93
C THR A 10 18.23 21.79 4.90
N ASN A 11 17.58 21.85 6.05
CA ASN A 11 16.19 21.45 6.19
C ASN A 11 15.24 22.63 5.97
N ASP A 12 15.10 23.06 4.72
CA ASP A 12 14.19 24.16 4.35
C ASP A 12 12.71 23.73 4.38
N GLU A 13 12.46 22.44 4.14
CA GLU A 13 11.12 21.87 4.02
C GLU A 13 10.97 20.63 4.94
N PRO A 14 10.67 20.84 6.24
CA PRO A 14 10.75 19.80 7.27
C PRO A 14 9.76 18.65 7.10
N VAL A 15 8.70 18.84 6.32
CA VAL A 15 7.71 17.80 6.04
C VAL A 15 7.98 17.17 4.68
N SER A 16 7.86 17.94 3.60
CA SER A 16 7.95 17.42 2.24
C SER A 16 9.33 16.85 1.90
N GLY A 17 10.41 17.40 2.48
CA GLY A 17 11.78 16.89 2.33
C GLY A 17 12.02 15.52 2.98
N ASN A 18 11.11 15.06 3.84
CA ASN A 18 11.18 13.76 4.51
C ASN A 18 10.22 12.73 3.92
N TYR A 19 9.45 13.04 2.88
CA TYR A 19 8.60 12.07 2.20
C TYR A 19 9.38 11.23 1.20
N TYR A 20 9.18 9.91 1.24
CA TYR A 20 9.84 8.94 0.36
C TYR A 20 8.82 8.08 -0.40
N PRO A 21 9.16 7.58 -1.59
CA PRO A 21 8.30 6.67 -2.33
C PRO A 21 8.24 5.31 -1.64
N VAL A 22 7.03 4.88 -1.29
CA VAL A 22 6.70 3.58 -0.70
C VAL A 22 5.97 2.74 -1.75
N THR A 23 6.66 1.78 -2.37
CA THR A 23 6.10 0.96 -3.46
C THR A 23 5.44 -0.33 -3.01
N SER A 24 5.77 -0.82 -1.81
CA SER A 24 5.24 -2.10 -1.28
C SER A 24 5.05 -2.10 0.23
N ARG A 25 6.00 -1.52 0.97
CA ARG A 25 5.94 -1.45 2.43
C ARG A 25 6.85 -0.38 3.01
N ILE A 26 6.50 0.06 4.21
CA ILE A 26 7.29 0.94 5.08
C ILE A 26 7.20 0.38 6.51
N PHE A 27 8.26 0.54 7.31
CA PHE A 27 8.25 0.07 8.69
C PHE A 27 9.08 0.97 9.60
N ILE A 28 8.71 0.97 10.89
CA ILE A 28 9.51 1.50 11.99
C ILE A 28 9.74 0.37 13.01
N ARG A 29 10.86 0.41 13.72
CA ARG A 29 11.18 -0.60 14.74
C ARG A 29 12.01 -0.02 15.88
N ASP A 30 11.82 -0.59 17.06
CA ASP A 30 12.72 -0.44 18.19
C ASP A 30 13.45 -1.78 18.46
N SER A 31 13.91 -2.00 19.70
CA SER A 31 14.60 -3.22 20.11
C SER A 31 13.67 -4.42 20.36
N GLN A 32 12.36 -4.21 20.49
CA GLN A 32 11.39 -5.26 20.87
C GLN A 32 10.32 -5.48 19.82
N THR A 33 9.94 -4.44 19.08
CA THR A 33 8.77 -4.41 18.21
C THR A 33 9.08 -3.76 16.87
N GLN A 34 8.51 -4.29 15.81
CA GLN A 34 8.47 -3.69 14.48
C GLN A 34 7.02 -3.53 14.01
N LEU A 35 6.68 -2.31 13.60
CA LEU A 35 5.42 -1.97 12.94
C LEU A 35 5.67 -1.87 11.44
N THR A 36 5.05 -2.74 10.65
CA THR A 36 5.18 -2.75 9.18
C THR A 36 3.82 -2.49 8.54
N LEU A 37 3.78 -1.53 7.62
CA LEU A 37 2.60 -1.20 6.82
C LEU A 37 2.86 -1.60 5.37
N LEU A 38 2.02 -2.47 4.81
CA LEU A 38 2.05 -2.84 3.40
C LEU A 38 0.96 -2.09 2.64
N THR A 39 1.28 -1.69 1.42
CA THR A 39 0.41 -0.86 0.55
C THR A 39 -0.07 -1.66 -0.65
N ASP A 40 -1.29 -1.38 -1.11
CA ASP A 40 -1.84 -1.97 -2.34
C ASP A 40 -1.33 -1.29 -3.62
N ARG A 41 -0.67 -0.14 -3.49
CA ARG A 41 -0.11 0.68 -4.57
C ARG A 41 1.05 1.53 -4.06
N SER A 42 1.76 2.17 -4.98
CA SER A 42 2.80 3.16 -4.65
C SER A 42 2.18 4.40 -4.00
N GLN A 43 2.76 4.84 -2.89
CA GLN A 43 2.33 6.02 -2.13
C GLN A 43 3.55 6.81 -1.64
N GLY A 44 3.34 8.05 -1.21
CA GLY A 44 4.34 8.78 -0.43
C GLY A 44 4.21 8.43 1.05
N GLY A 45 5.33 8.21 1.74
CA GLY A 45 5.33 7.88 3.16
C GLY A 45 6.52 8.44 3.92
N THR A 46 6.35 8.58 5.24
CA THR A 46 7.40 9.07 6.13
C THR A 46 7.14 8.72 7.60
N SER A 47 8.02 9.22 8.47
CA SER A 47 7.96 9.22 9.93
C SER A 47 8.46 10.59 10.39
N LEU A 48 7.56 11.53 10.69
CA LEU A 48 7.92 12.93 11.02
C LEU A 48 8.29 13.09 12.50
N ASN A 49 7.76 12.24 13.36
CA ASN A 49 8.10 12.08 14.77
C ASN A 49 8.56 10.65 15.05
N ASP A 50 9.16 10.43 16.21
CA ASP A 50 9.61 9.09 16.59
C ASP A 50 8.40 8.24 17.02
N GLY A 51 8.35 6.99 16.54
CA GLY A 51 7.24 6.08 16.85
C GLY A 51 5.99 6.22 15.97
N GLU A 52 6.00 7.14 15.00
CA GLU A 52 4.91 7.30 14.03
C GLU A 52 5.33 6.91 12.62
N LEU A 53 4.32 6.60 11.81
CA LEU A 53 4.44 6.28 10.40
C LEU A 53 3.20 6.84 9.69
N GLU A 54 3.40 7.55 8.59
CA GLU A 54 2.32 8.13 7.81
C GLU A 54 2.44 7.81 6.32
N LEU A 55 1.29 7.77 5.65
CA LEU A 55 1.16 7.59 4.21
C LEU A 55 0.20 8.63 3.64
N MET A 56 0.59 9.25 2.53
CA MET A 56 -0.30 10.09 1.75
C MET A 56 -1.26 9.21 0.95
N LEU A 57 -2.53 9.20 1.36
CA LEU A 57 -3.55 8.31 0.78
C LEU A 57 -4.08 8.81 -0.56
N HIS A 58 -4.34 10.12 -0.64
CA HIS A 58 -4.89 10.80 -1.81
C HIS A 58 -4.55 12.28 -1.72
N ARG A 59 -4.48 12.99 -2.86
CA ARG A 59 -4.21 14.43 -2.90
C ARG A 59 -5.01 15.12 -3.98
N ARG A 60 -5.35 16.39 -3.74
CA ARG A 60 -6.04 17.29 -4.67
C ARG A 60 -5.43 18.67 -4.50
N SER A 61 -5.07 19.32 -5.61
CA SER A 61 -4.53 20.69 -5.64
C SER A 61 -5.34 21.51 -6.63
N PHE A 62 -5.75 22.71 -6.24
CA PHE A 62 -6.52 23.63 -7.10
C PHE A 62 -5.63 24.55 -7.94
N TYR A 63 -4.30 24.41 -7.80
CA TYR A 63 -3.31 25.19 -8.52
C TYR A 63 -2.27 24.28 -9.16
N ASP A 64 -1.82 24.66 -10.35
CA ASP A 64 -0.70 24.05 -11.07
C ASP A 64 0.62 24.39 -10.37
N ASP A 65 1.57 23.46 -10.42
CA ASP A 65 2.89 23.59 -9.80
C ASP A 65 3.94 24.22 -10.74
N ASN A 66 3.53 24.58 -11.97
CA ASN A 66 4.35 25.18 -13.02
C ASN A 66 5.51 24.30 -13.50
N PHE A 67 5.40 22.97 -13.37
CA PHE A 67 6.39 22.03 -13.92
C PHE A 67 6.03 21.48 -15.31
N GLY A 68 5.00 22.02 -15.96
CA GLY A 68 4.75 21.88 -17.40
C GLY A 68 3.46 21.18 -17.81
N VAL A 69 2.71 20.61 -16.86
CA VAL A 69 1.40 19.99 -17.17
C VAL A 69 0.33 21.06 -17.44
N SER A 70 0.45 22.24 -16.80
CA SER A 70 -0.43 23.41 -17.00
C SER A 70 -1.89 23.15 -16.60
N GLU A 71 -2.09 22.25 -15.65
CA GLU A 71 -3.40 21.95 -15.08
C GLU A 71 -3.26 21.62 -13.58
N PRO A 72 -4.24 22.03 -12.75
CA PRO A 72 -4.27 21.64 -11.36
C PRO A 72 -4.54 20.14 -11.22
N LEU A 73 -4.03 19.52 -10.15
CA LEU A 73 -4.41 18.16 -9.79
C LEU A 73 -5.81 18.14 -9.15
N ASP A 74 -6.83 18.33 -9.97
CA ASP A 74 -8.22 18.49 -9.56
C ASP A 74 -9.16 17.51 -10.29
N GLU A 75 -9.02 16.21 -9.98
CA GLU A 75 -9.82 15.17 -10.62
C GLU A 75 -11.29 15.22 -10.15
N PRO A 76 -12.27 15.49 -11.05
CA PRO A 76 -13.66 15.74 -10.66
C PRO A 76 -14.47 14.47 -10.33
N GLY A 77 -13.98 13.28 -10.73
CA GLY A 77 -14.72 12.03 -10.62
C GLY A 77 -16.00 11.99 -11.49
N GLU A 78 -16.73 10.87 -11.48
CA GLU A 78 -17.91 10.67 -12.34
C GLU A 78 -19.05 11.68 -12.11
N LYS A 79 -19.21 12.14 -10.86
CA LYS A 79 -20.30 13.04 -10.44
C LYS A 79 -19.88 14.51 -10.33
N GLY A 80 -18.63 14.86 -10.67
CA GLY A 80 -18.10 16.21 -10.50
C GLY A 80 -17.85 16.64 -9.04
N GLN A 81 -17.85 15.70 -8.09
CA GLN A 81 -17.72 15.96 -6.65
C GLN A 81 -16.31 15.69 -6.10
N GLY A 82 -15.35 15.37 -6.99
CA GLY A 82 -14.01 14.92 -6.64
C GLY A 82 -13.86 13.40 -6.80
N LEU A 83 -12.70 12.97 -7.27
CA LEU A 83 -12.38 11.56 -7.41
C LEU A 83 -12.30 10.87 -6.05
N VAL A 84 -13.04 9.77 -5.91
CA VAL A 84 -12.98 8.90 -4.73
C VAL A 84 -12.16 7.66 -5.06
N VAL A 85 -11.11 7.42 -4.29
CA VAL A 85 -10.26 6.24 -4.40
C VAL A 85 -10.45 5.35 -3.19
N ARG A 86 -10.51 4.03 -3.41
CA ARG A 86 -10.46 3.01 -2.36
C ARG A 86 -9.11 2.30 -2.41
N GLY A 87 -8.42 2.30 -1.27
CA GLY A 87 -7.17 1.56 -1.07
C GLY A 87 -7.28 0.56 0.07
N ARG A 88 -6.32 -0.37 0.13
CA ARG A 88 -6.13 -1.30 1.25
C ARG A 88 -4.71 -1.18 1.79
N HIS A 89 -4.63 -1.26 3.12
CA HIS A 89 -3.38 -1.30 3.87
C HIS A 89 -3.39 -2.49 4.80
N TRP A 90 -2.27 -3.18 4.91
CA TRP A 90 -2.10 -4.29 5.83
C TRP A 90 -1.09 -3.90 6.90
N LEU A 91 -1.51 -3.98 8.16
CA LEU A 91 -0.67 -3.69 9.31
C LEU A 91 -0.16 -4.99 9.90
N VAL A 92 1.16 -5.10 10.07
CA VAL A 92 1.82 -6.23 10.71
C VAL A 92 2.63 -5.72 11.89
N VAL A 93 2.39 -6.30 13.07
CA VAL A 93 3.17 -6.06 14.29
C VAL A 93 3.84 -7.36 14.68
N ASP A 94 5.16 -7.36 14.77
CA ASP A 94 5.96 -8.54 15.11
C ASP A 94 7.26 -8.12 15.81
N VAL A 95 8.02 -9.09 16.32
CA VAL A 95 9.38 -8.87 16.81
C VAL A 95 10.34 -8.66 15.63
N PRO A 96 11.35 -7.76 15.75
CA PRO A 96 12.25 -7.41 14.65
C PRO A 96 12.93 -8.63 13.98
N GLU A 97 13.26 -9.66 14.74
CA GLU A 97 13.96 -10.86 14.25
C GLU A 97 13.07 -11.75 13.37
N LYS A 98 11.75 -11.71 13.57
CA LYS A 98 10.77 -12.55 12.84
C LYS A 98 10.02 -11.79 11.77
N SER A 99 9.90 -10.47 11.91
CA SER A 99 9.09 -9.61 11.03
C SER A 99 9.35 -9.84 9.54
N ALA A 100 10.62 -9.99 9.14
CA ALA A 100 11.00 -10.24 7.75
C ALA A 100 10.39 -11.53 7.16
N LYS A 101 10.17 -12.57 7.97
CA LYS A 101 9.54 -13.82 7.54
C LYS A 101 8.04 -13.67 7.34
N MET A 102 7.41 -12.68 7.96
CA MET A 102 5.98 -12.41 7.84
C MET A 102 5.68 -11.43 6.69
N HIS A 103 6.31 -10.25 6.68
CA HIS A 103 5.93 -9.21 5.73
C HIS A 103 6.48 -9.43 4.30
N ARG A 104 7.49 -10.31 4.10
CA ARG A 104 8.02 -10.60 2.75
C ARG A 104 7.09 -11.51 1.94
N PRO A 105 6.65 -12.67 2.45
CA PRO A 105 5.65 -13.49 1.76
C PRO A 105 4.33 -12.74 1.57
N LEU A 106 3.85 -12.03 2.59
CA LEU A 106 2.62 -11.26 2.49
C LEU A 106 2.68 -10.20 1.38
N ALA A 107 3.80 -9.46 1.26
CA ALA A 107 3.97 -8.50 0.17
C ALA A 107 3.92 -9.16 -1.21
N TYR A 108 4.52 -10.35 -1.34
CA TYR A 108 4.51 -11.11 -2.58
C TYR A 108 3.09 -11.61 -2.93
N GLU A 109 2.33 -12.06 -1.92
CA GLU A 109 0.95 -12.51 -2.08
C GLU A 109 0.00 -11.36 -2.44
N ILE A 110 0.17 -10.18 -1.84
CA ILE A 110 -0.58 -8.98 -2.21
C ILE A 110 -0.33 -8.64 -3.68
N TYR A 111 0.95 -8.64 -4.10
CA TYR A 111 1.31 -8.36 -5.49
C TYR A 111 0.77 -9.41 -6.47
N ASN A 112 0.84 -10.69 -6.10
CA ASN A 112 0.35 -11.81 -6.90
C ASN A 112 -1.01 -12.30 -6.40
N SER A 113 -1.94 -11.36 -6.19
CA SER A 113 -3.29 -11.68 -5.75
C SER A 113 -3.96 -12.66 -6.74
N PRO A 114 -4.71 -13.67 -6.26
CA PRO A 114 -5.31 -14.68 -7.11
C PRO A 114 -6.36 -14.08 -8.05
N LEU A 115 -6.42 -14.60 -9.28
CA LEU A 115 -7.48 -14.27 -10.22
C LEU A 115 -8.74 -15.07 -9.89
N VAL A 116 -9.85 -14.37 -9.65
CA VAL A 116 -11.16 -14.99 -9.44
C VAL A 116 -11.88 -15.06 -10.78
N THR A 117 -12.24 -16.27 -11.22
CA THR A 117 -13.06 -16.49 -12.40
C THR A 117 -14.42 -17.06 -12.00
N LEU A 118 -15.47 -16.62 -12.69
CA LEU A 118 -16.84 -17.06 -12.46
C LEU A 118 -17.37 -17.66 -13.77
N SER A 119 -18.09 -18.77 -13.68
CA SER A 119 -18.80 -19.37 -14.80
C SER A 119 -20.26 -19.62 -14.42
N GLU A 120 -21.14 -19.46 -15.39
CA GLU A 120 -22.54 -19.84 -15.20
C GLU A 120 -22.63 -21.37 -15.04
N ARG A 121 -23.36 -21.81 -14.02
CA ARG A 121 -23.46 -23.22 -13.68
C ARG A 121 -24.76 -23.80 -14.25
N SER A 122 -24.65 -24.63 -15.28
CA SER A 122 -25.81 -25.27 -15.93
C SER A 122 -26.39 -26.50 -15.20
N MET A 123 -25.74 -26.98 -14.13
CA MET A 123 -26.07 -28.24 -13.44
C MET A 123 -26.15 -28.08 -11.92
N VAL A 124 -26.72 -29.05 -11.20
CA VAL A 124 -26.93 -29.03 -9.73
C VAL A 124 -25.56 -29.19 -9.01
N PRO A 125 -25.33 -28.65 -7.77
CA PRO A 125 -23.97 -28.63 -7.20
C PRO A 125 -23.36 -30.02 -7.01
N SER A 126 -24.19 -31.01 -6.65
CA SER A 126 -23.77 -32.40 -6.50
C SER A 126 -23.21 -33.01 -7.79
N ASP A 127 -23.84 -32.68 -8.93
CA ASP A 127 -23.43 -33.21 -10.23
C ASP A 127 -22.19 -32.49 -10.74
N TYR A 128 -22.09 -31.19 -10.48
CA TYR A 128 -20.90 -30.40 -10.79
C TYR A 128 -19.65 -30.91 -10.05
N CYS A 129 -19.75 -31.15 -8.73
CA CYS A 129 -18.63 -31.69 -7.94
C CYS A 129 -18.24 -33.12 -8.35
N ARG A 130 -19.14 -33.88 -8.99
CA ARG A 130 -18.82 -35.21 -9.55
C ARG A 130 -18.16 -35.10 -10.92
N ALA A 131 -18.59 -34.15 -11.75
CA ALA A 131 -18.10 -33.97 -13.11
C ALA A 131 -16.76 -33.21 -13.18
N PHE A 132 -16.50 -32.31 -12.23
CA PHE A 132 -15.32 -31.44 -12.23
C PHE A 132 -14.52 -31.59 -10.93
N ILE A 133 -13.19 -31.57 -11.06
CA ILE A 133 -12.28 -31.52 -9.92
C ILE A 133 -12.43 -30.15 -9.25
N THR A 134 -12.98 -30.14 -8.05
CA THR A 134 -13.10 -28.94 -7.22
C THR A 134 -12.04 -29.03 -6.12
N GLU A 135 -10.86 -28.45 -6.37
CA GLU A 135 -9.83 -28.33 -5.34
C GLU A 135 -10.01 -27.02 -4.58
N VAL A 136 -10.21 -27.12 -3.26
CA VAL A 136 -10.27 -25.96 -2.36
C VAL A 136 -9.01 -26.00 -1.51
N THR A 137 -8.06 -25.11 -1.79
CA THR A 137 -6.91 -24.89 -0.92
C THR A 137 -7.25 -23.78 0.07
N MET A 138 -7.69 -24.13 1.28
CA MET A 138 -7.76 -23.18 2.38
C MET A 138 -6.41 -23.15 3.09
N ARG A 139 -5.81 -21.98 3.18
CA ARG A 139 -4.58 -21.77 3.96
C ARG A 139 -4.99 -21.45 5.40
N SER A 140 -4.46 -22.20 6.38
CA SER A 140 -4.56 -21.81 7.78
C SER A 140 -3.71 -20.56 8.01
N LEU A 141 -4.31 -19.50 8.56
CA LEU A 141 -3.61 -18.31 9.05
C LEU A 141 -2.76 -18.64 10.28
#